data_AF-A0A380E2K0-F1
#
_entry.id   AF-A0A380E2K0-F1
#
_cell.length_a   1.000
_cell.length_b   1.000
_cell.length_c   1.000
_cell.angle_alpha   90.00
_cell.angle_beta   90.00
_cell.angle_gamma   90.00
#
_symmetry.space_group_name_H-M   'P 1'
#
loop_
_entity.id
_entity.type
_entity.pdbx_description
1 polymer ?
#
loop_
_entity_poly.entity_id
_entity_poly.type
_entity_poly.pdbx_seq_one_letter_code
_entity_poly.pdbx_strand_id
1 'polypeptide(L)'
;MKKPIYEQLEVAINQVHAKYFDISCVPILTRSQKSLQGILVVMHDITNLKQLENLRREFVANVSHELKTPITSIKGFAETLIDGAKNDPQSLDMFLNIILKESNRIESLVTDLLDLSHIEQHTELDTDYMNLSDLTRRIIDNMMTQANQKKYFYSY
;
A
#
# COMPACT_ATOMS: atom_id res chain seq x y z
N MET A 1 -9.68 45.44 3.35
CA MET A 1 -9.95 44.56 2.18
C MET A 1 -10.55 43.28 2.71
N LYS A 2 -11.68 42.80 2.18
CA LYS A 2 -12.12 41.43 2.49
C LYS A 2 -11.15 40.46 1.81
N LYS A 3 -10.55 39.55 2.58
CA LYS A 3 -9.61 38.55 2.04
C LYS A 3 -10.39 37.48 1.26
N PRO A 4 -9.78 36.87 0.22
CA PRO A 4 -10.35 35.68 -0.41
C PRO A 4 -10.54 34.57 0.64
N ILE A 5 -11.65 33.84 0.52
CA ILE A 5 -11.95 32.66 1.34
C ILE A 5 -11.65 31.44 0.48
N TYR A 6 -10.87 30.51 1.04
CA TYR A 6 -10.52 29.23 0.44
C TYR A 6 -11.08 28.12 1.33
N GLU A 7 -11.95 27.29 0.77
CA GLU A 7 -12.56 26.17 1.47
C GLU A 7 -12.57 24.93 0.57
N GLN A 8 -12.30 23.77 1.16
CA GLN A 8 -12.52 22.49 0.49
C GLN A 8 -13.89 21.96 0.91
N LEU A 9 -14.71 21.64 -0.08
CA LEU A 9 -16.05 21.11 0.13
C LEU A 9 -16.16 19.71 -0.46
N GLU A 10 -16.65 18.78 0.34
CA GLU A 10 -17.11 17.49 -0.15
C GLU A 10 -18.59 17.58 -0.46
N VAL A 11 -18.96 17.23 -1.69
CA VAL A 11 -20.34 17.26 -2.18
C VAL A 11 -20.72 15.85 -2.61
N ALA A 12 -21.71 15.27 -1.95
CA ALA A 12 -22.32 14.02 -2.39
C ALA A 12 -23.23 14.29 -3.60
N ILE A 13 -22.91 13.69 -4.76
CA ILE A 13 -23.75 13.79 -5.97
C ILE A 13 -24.93 12.79 -5.88
N ASN A 14 -24.75 11.70 -5.14
CA ASN A 14 -25.77 10.75 -4.71
C ASN A 14 -25.27 9.99 -3.46
N GLN A 15 -26.02 9.01 -2.95
CA GLN A 15 -25.60 8.22 -1.77
C GLN A 15 -24.31 7.39 -1.96
N VAL A 16 -23.68 7.40 -3.14
CA VAL A 16 -22.57 6.51 -3.50
C VAL A 16 -21.33 7.26 -4.02
N HIS A 17 -21.49 8.41 -4.66
CA HIS A 17 -20.41 9.18 -5.28
C HIS A 17 -20.22 10.53 -4.58
N ALA A 18 -19.13 10.63 -3.83
CA ALA A 18 -18.61 11.89 -3.30
C ALA A 18 -17.70 12.57 -4.32
N LYS A 19 -17.85 13.89 -4.46
CA LYS A 19 -16.90 14.74 -5.17
C LYS A 19 -16.27 15.74 -4.23
N TYR A 20 -15.00 16.03 -4.47
CA TYR A 20 -14.24 17.02 -3.72
C TYR A 20 -14.00 18.24 -4.60
N PHE A 21 -14.34 19.42 -4.07
CA PHE A 21 -14.12 20.69 -4.73
C PHE A 21 -13.22 21.58 -3.88
N ASP A 22 -12.21 22.17 -4.52
CA ASP A 22 -11.49 23.31 -3.97
C ASP A 22 -12.21 24.60 -4.39
N ILE A 23 -12.69 25.36 -3.43
CA ILE A 23 -13.57 26.52 -3.65
C ILE A 23 -12.86 27.80 -3.25
N SER A 24 -12.75 28.72 -4.21
CA SER A 24 -12.22 30.06 -4.00
C SER A 24 -13.31 31.11 -4.19
N CYS A 25 -13.57 31.90 -3.15
CA CYS A 25 -14.55 32.98 -3.17
C CYS A 25 -13.85 34.34 -3.11
N VAL A 26 -13.97 35.12 -4.19
CA VAL A 26 -13.35 36.45 -4.31
C VAL A 26 -14.43 37.53 -4.43
N PRO A 27 -14.53 38.48 -3.49
CA PRO A 27 -15.51 39.55 -3.57
C PRO A 27 -15.15 40.56 -4.66
N ILE A 28 -16.12 40.89 -5.51
CA ILE A 28 -16.00 41.93 -6.53
C ILE A 28 -16.49 43.24 -5.92
N LEU A 29 -15.60 44.24 -5.82
CA LEU A 29 -15.88 45.54 -5.22
C LEU A 29 -16.00 46.63 -6.29
N THR A 30 -16.97 47.52 -6.14
CA THR A 30 -17.12 48.70 -7.01
C THR A 30 -15.98 49.70 -6.80
N ARG A 31 -15.45 50.29 -7.90
CA ARG A 31 -14.36 51.29 -7.89
C ARG A 31 -14.66 52.55 -7.06
N SER A 32 -15.93 52.94 -6.98
CA SER A 32 -16.35 54.25 -6.44
C SER A 32 -16.64 54.26 -4.92
N GLN A 33 -17.08 53.16 -4.29
CA GLN A 33 -17.56 53.19 -2.89
C GLN A 33 -17.20 51.97 -2.01
N LYS A 34 -16.32 51.05 -2.45
CA LYS A 34 -16.07 49.77 -1.72
C LYS A 34 -17.36 48.97 -1.40
N SER A 35 -18.46 49.24 -2.10
CA SER A 35 -19.69 48.46 -1.99
C SER A 35 -19.51 47.12 -2.71
N LEU A 36 -20.02 46.06 -2.09
CA LEU A 36 -19.99 44.71 -2.66
C LEU A 36 -20.87 44.68 -3.91
N GLN A 37 -20.27 44.39 -5.07
CA GLN A 37 -20.98 44.29 -6.35
C GLN A 37 -21.37 42.85 -6.66
N GLY A 38 -20.58 41.88 -6.18
CA GLY A 38 -20.84 40.45 -6.36
C GLY A 38 -19.74 39.61 -5.74
N ILE A 39 -19.84 38.29 -5.90
CA ILE A 39 -18.83 37.32 -5.48
C ILE A 39 -18.51 36.43 -6.69
N LEU A 40 -17.24 36.33 -7.04
CA LEU A 40 -16.75 35.31 -7.96
C LEU A 40 -16.47 34.04 -7.16
N VAL A 41 -17.11 32.95 -7.54
CA VAL A 41 -16.88 31.61 -6.98
C VAL A 41 -16.20 30.76 -8.05
N VAL A 42 -15.03 30.24 -7.75
CA VAL A 42 -14.33 29.25 -8.57
C VAL A 42 -14.35 27.93 -7.84
N MET A 43 -14.78 26.86 -8.52
CA MET A 43 -14.80 25.50 -7.97
C MET A 43 -13.95 24.62 -8.87
N HIS A 44 -12.91 24.01 -8.32
CA HIS A 44 -12.06 23.07 -9.02
C HIS A 44 -12.35 21.65 -8.51
N ASP A 45 -12.76 20.75 -9.40
CA ASP A 45 -12.97 19.33 -9.07
C ASP A 45 -11.61 18.67 -8.80
N ILE A 46 -11.35 18.37 -7.53
CA ILE A 46 -10.14 17.72 -7.04
C ILE A 46 -10.41 16.27 -6.63
N THR A 47 -11.51 15.67 -7.09
CA THR A 47 -11.94 14.33 -6.67
C THR A 47 -10.86 13.28 -6.90
N ASN A 48 -10.27 13.24 -8.10
CA ASN A 48 -9.22 12.28 -8.43
C ASN A 48 -7.96 12.47 -7.56
N LEU A 49 -7.59 13.73 -7.28
CA LEU A 49 -6.46 14.04 -6.41
C LEU A 49 -6.72 13.53 -4.99
N LYS A 50 -7.92 13.78 -4.44
CA LYS A 50 -8.31 13.29 -3.12
C LYS A 50 -8.39 11.77 -3.05
N GLN A 51 -8.88 11.12 -4.09
CA GLN A 51 -8.88 9.65 -4.17
C GLN A 51 -7.47 9.09 -4.17
N LEU A 52 -6.55 9.67 -4.95
CA LEU A 52 -5.14 9.26 -4.94
C LEU A 52 -4.46 9.51 -3.58
N GLU A 53 -4.72 10.65 -2.93
CA GLU A 53 -4.24 10.92 -1.57
C GLU A 53 -4.76 9.88 -0.56
N ASN A 54 -6.03 9.50 -0.67
CA ASN A 54 -6.64 8.51 0.22
C ASN A 54 -6.08 7.11 -0.03
N LEU A 55 -6.01 6.67 -1.28
CA LEU A 55 -5.39 5.40 -1.65
C LEU A 55 -3.94 5.31 -1.15
N ARG A 56 -3.15 6.38 -1.32
CA ARG A 56 -1.79 6.44 -0.81
C ARG A 56 -1.73 6.34 0.71
N ARG A 57 -2.64 7.02 1.44
CA ARG A 57 -2.70 6.93 2.90
C ARG A 57 -3.08 5.53 3.38
N GLU A 58 -4.08 4.92 2.77
CA GLU A 58 -4.51 3.56 3.07
C GLU A 58 -3.40 2.56 2.78
N PHE A 59 -2.71 2.70 1.65
CA PHE A 59 -1.57 1.86 1.30
C PHE A 59 -0.48 1.92 2.36
N VAL A 60 -0.04 3.13 2.76
CA VAL A 60 0.99 3.30 3.80
C VAL A 60 0.54 2.70 5.14
N ALA A 61 -0.71 2.90 5.53
CA ALA A 61 -1.26 2.31 6.74
C ALA A 61 -1.24 0.78 6.68
N ASN A 62 -1.75 0.19 5.59
CA ASN A 62 -1.82 -1.25 5.40
C ASN A 62 -0.43 -1.89 5.42
N VAL A 63 0.53 -1.35 4.68
CA VAL A 63 1.92 -1.83 4.67
C VAL A 63 2.53 -1.75 6.07
N SER A 64 2.32 -0.65 6.79
CA SER A 64 2.82 -0.49 8.15
C SER A 64 2.23 -1.55 9.10
N HIS A 65 0.94 -1.86 8.96
CA HIS A 65 0.27 -2.89 9.76
C HIS A 65 0.78 -4.30 9.43
N GLU A 66 0.92 -4.63 8.14
CA GLU A 66 1.38 -5.94 7.68
C GLU A 66 2.84 -6.22 8.05
N LEU A 67 3.67 -5.18 8.16
CA LEU A 67 5.05 -5.28 8.67
C LEU A 67 5.12 -5.35 10.20
N LYS A 68 4.26 -4.62 10.92
CA LYS A 68 4.31 -4.56 12.39
C LYS A 68 4.06 -5.92 13.04
N THR A 69 3.12 -6.70 12.49
CA THR A 69 2.75 -8.02 13.02
C THR A 69 3.93 -9.02 13.05
N PRO A 70 4.61 -9.33 11.93
CA PRO A 70 5.75 -10.25 11.92
C PRO A 70 6.92 -9.71 12.76
N ILE A 71 7.17 -8.40 12.77
CA ILE A 71 8.22 -7.80 13.61
C ILE A 71 7.93 -8.01 15.10
N THR A 72 6.68 -7.81 15.52
CA THR A 72 6.28 -8.01 16.92
C THR A 72 6.40 -9.48 17.31
N SER A 73 6.04 -10.39 16.41
CA SER A 73 6.19 -11.84 16.58
C SER A 73 7.66 -12.24 16.76
N ILE A 74 8.53 -11.82 15.85
CA ILE A 74 9.99 -12.06 15.90
C ILE A 74 10.55 -11.59 17.24
N LYS A 75 10.20 -10.37 17.64
CA LYS A 75 10.66 -9.79 18.90
C LYS A 75 10.21 -10.62 20.10
N GLY A 76 8.93 -10.98 20.18
CA GLY A 76 8.38 -11.75 21.30
C GLY A 76 9.00 -13.14 21.43
N PHE A 77 9.21 -13.84 20.32
CA PHE A 77 9.88 -15.15 20.35
C PHE A 77 11.37 -15.04 20.69
N ALA A 78 12.06 -14.00 20.21
CA ALA A 78 13.44 -13.74 20.59
C ALA A 78 13.57 -13.43 22.10
N GLU A 79 12.67 -12.61 22.65
CA GLU A 79 12.59 -12.33 24.09
C GLU A 79 12.35 -13.62 24.89
N THR A 80 11.40 -14.46 24.46
CA THR A 80 11.12 -15.75 25.11
C THR A 80 12.33 -16.70 25.11
N LEU A 81 13.10 -16.73 24.01
CA LEU A 81 14.35 -17.48 23.94
C LEU A 81 15.39 -16.97 24.94
N ILE A 82 15.55 -15.64 25.04
CA ILE A 82 16.47 -14.99 25.97
C ILE A 82 16.09 -15.31 27.43
N ASP A 83 14.80 -15.30 27.74
CA ASP A 83 14.23 -15.53 29.07
C ASP A 83 14.28 -16.99 29.55
N GLY A 84 14.86 -17.89 28.76
CA GLY A 84 15.24 -19.23 29.19
C GLY A 84 14.67 -20.37 28.34
N ALA A 85 13.78 -20.08 27.39
CA ALA A 85 13.28 -21.12 26.49
C ALA A 85 14.38 -21.72 25.60
N LYS A 86 15.51 -21.01 25.41
CA LYS A 86 16.72 -21.55 24.76
C LYS A 86 17.29 -22.81 25.43
N ASN A 87 16.95 -23.06 26.69
CA ASN A 87 17.45 -24.22 27.45
C ASN A 87 16.59 -25.47 27.21
N ASP A 88 15.42 -25.34 26.57
CA ASP A 88 14.60 -26.45 26.11
C ASP A 88 14.80 -26.65 24.59
N PRO A 89 15.42 -27.76 24.14
CA PRO A 89 15.69 -28.00 22.73
C PRO A 89 14.44 -27.95 21.83
N GLN A 90 13.27 -28.37 22.34
CA GLN A 90 12.04 -28.36 21.55
C GLN A 90 11.53 -26.92 21.34
N SER A 91 11.44 -26.13 22.42
CA SER A 91 11.08 -24.71 22.34
C SER A 91 12.10 -23.90 21.53
N LEU A 92 13.39 -24.20 21.66
CA LEU A 92 14.46 -23.54 20.90
C LEU A 92 14.23 -23.68 19.39
N ASP A 93 14.09 -24.92 18.91
CA ASP A 93 13.91 -25.18 17.49
C ASP A 93 12.58 -24.59 16.97
N MET A 94 11.50 -24.71 17.73
CA MET A 94 10.20 -24.13 17.39
C MET A 94 10.28 -22.60 17.23
N PHE A 95 10.85 -21.89 18.21
CA PHE A 95 10.89 -20.42 18.18
C PHE A 95 11.86 -19.89 17.12
N LEU A 96 13.01 -20.55 16.90
CA LEU A 96 13.91 -20.20 15.80
C LEU A 96 13.23 -20.36 14.43
N ASN A 97 12.47 -21.44 14.23
CA ASN A 97 11.71 -21.64 12.99
C ASN A 97 10.63 -20.58 12.78
N ILE A 98 9.94 -20.14 13.85
CA ILE A 98 8.95 -19.06 13.74
C ILE A 98 9.65 -17.74 13.39
N ILE A 99 10.75 -17.40 14.06
CA ILE A 99 11.53 -16.18 13.76
C ILE A 99 11.99 -16.18 12.29
N LEU A 100 12.52 -17.30 11.80
CA LEU A 100 12.95 -17.42 10.41
C LEU A 100 11.78 -17.25 9.44
N LYS A 101 10.65 -17.90 9.71
CA LYS A 101 9.45 -17.80 8.87
C LYS A 101 8.93 -16.36 8.78
N GLU A 102 8.84 -15.66 9.91
CA GLU A 102 8.37 -14.26 9.93
C GLU A 102 9.39 -13.32 9.29
N SER A 103 10.69 -13.61 9.39
CA SER A 103 11.74 -12.85 8.70
C SER A 103 11.62 -12.99 7.18
N ASN A 104 11.42 -14.21 6.67
CA ASN A 104 11.18 -14.47 5.25
C ASN A 104 9.88 -13.81 4.76
N ARG A 105 8.84 -13.74 5.61
CA ARG A 105 7.60 -13.03 5.28
C ARG A 105 7.85 -11.52 5.11
N ILE A 106 8.65 -10.91 6.00
CA ILE A 106 9.04 -9.50 5.86
C ILE A 106 9.85 -9.29 4.58
N GLU A 107 10.81 -10.16 4.29
CA GLU A 107 11.60 -10.09 3.06
C GLU A 107 10.71 -10.10 1.82
N SER A 108 9.78 -11.05 1.71
CA SER A 108 8.81 -11.11 0.61
C SER A 108 7.98 -9.82 0.49
N LEU A 109 7.47 -9.30 1.61
CA LEU A 109 6.70 -8.05 1.60
C LEU A 109 7.53 -6.86 1.11
N VAL A 110 8.80 -6.78 1.50
CA VAL A 110 9.71 -5.72 1.04
C VAL A 110 10.00 -5.88 -0.45
N THR A 111 10.23 -7.09 -0.93
CA THR A 111 10.41 -7.36 -2.36
C THR A 111 9.19 -6.94 -3.15
N ASP A 112 7.99 -7.33 -2.72
CA ASP A 112 6.73 -6.96 -3.40
C ASP A 112 6.55 -5.43 -3.48
N LEU A 113 6.96 -4.68 -2.44
CA LEU A 113 6.92 -3.22 -2.42
C LEU A 113 7.92 -2.58 -3.40
N LEU A 114 9.13 -3.15 -3.49
CA LEU A 114 10.15 -2.68 -4.45
C LEU A 114 9.70 -2.95 -5.88
N ASP A 115 9.15 -4.14 -6.14
CA ASP A 115 8.61 -4.51 -7.45
C ASP A 115 7.47 -3.58 -7.87
N LEU A 116 6.54 -3.28 -6.96
CA LEU A 116 5.49 -2.30 -7.21
C LEU A 116 6.05 -0.92 -7.55
N SER A 117 7.04 -0.45 -6.79
CA SER A 117 7.72 0.82 -7.07
C SER A 117 8.43 0.82 -8.44
N HIS A 118 8.97 -0.31 -8.88
CA HIS A 118 9.60 -0.42 -10.19
C HIS A 118 8.57 -0.40 -11.32
N ILE A 119 7.43 -1.07 -11.16
CA ILE A 119 6.32 -1.07 -12.12
C ILE A 119 5.73 0.34 -12.26
N GLU A 120 5.58 1.10 -11.17
CA GLU A 120 5.10 2.50 -11.24
C GLU A 120 6.06 3.43 -12.01
N GLN A 121 7.37 3.11 -12.03
CA GLN A 121 8.38 3.91 -12.73
C GLN A 121 8.54 3.53 -14.21
N HIS A 122 8.29 2.28 -14.59
CA HIS A 122 8.46 1.80 -15.96
C HIS A 122 7.13 1.72 -16.69
N THR A 123 6.89 2.70 -17.57
CA THR A 123 5.66 2.75 -18.38
C THR A 123 5.75 1.92 -19.66
N GLU A 124 6.95 1.55 -20.10
CA GLU A 124 7.17 0.81 -21.34
C GLU A 124 7.32 -0.69 -21.04
N LEU A 125 6.35 -1.48 -21.49
CA LEU A 125 6.40 -2.93 -21.44
C LEU A 125 7.26 -3.44 -22.60
N ASP A 126 8.33 -4.17 -22.29
CA ASP A 126 9.05 -4.93 -23.30
C ASP A 126 8.23 -6.17 -23.67
N THR A 127 7.76 -6.22 -24.91
CA THR A 127 6.82 -7.25 -25.39
C THR A 127 7.42 -7.99 -26.57
N ASP A 128 7.32 -9.32 -26.53
CA ASP A 128 7.81 -10.20 -27.60
C ASP A 128 6.82 -11.33 -27.87
N TYR A 129 6.87 -11.89 -29.08
CA TYR A 129 6.06 -13.04 -29.46
C TYR A 129 6.56 -14.30 -28.74
N MET A 130 5.67 -14.97 -28.01
CA MET A 130 6.00 -16.17 -27.26
C MET A 130 5.02 -17.31 -27.53
N ASN A 131 5.53 -18.55 -27.53
CA ASN A 131 4.69 -19.75 -27.59
C ASN A 131 4.13 -20.08 -26.21
N LEU A 132 2.83 -19.85 -26.03
CA LEU A 132 2.11 -20.17 -24.79
C LEU A 132 2.23 -21.65 -24.40
N SER A 133 2.30 -22.58 -25.35
CA SER A 133 2.43 -24.01 -25.06
C SER A 133 3.76 -24.33 -24.38
N ASP A 134 4.84 -23.72 -24.84
CA ASP A 134 6.19 -23.93 -24.30
C ASP A 134 6.36 -23.24 -22.94
N LEU A 135 5.83 -22.02 -22.79
CA LEU A 135 5.78 -21.35 -21.49
C LEU A 135 5.02 -22.20 -20.47
N THR A 136 3.83 -22.69 -20.84
CA THR A 136 2.98 -23.47 -19.93
C THR A 136 3.69 -24.74 -19.48
N ARG A 137 4.36 -25.47 -20.39
CA ARG A 137 5.16 -26.65 -20.03
C ARG A 137 6.28 -26.31 -19.06
N ARG A 138 7.05 -25.24 -19.32
CA ARG A 138 8.13 -24.80 -18.41
C ARG A 138 7.62 -24.45 -17.02
N ILE A 139 6.49 -23.75 -16.92
CA ILE A 139 5.89 -23.40 -15.63
C ILE A 139 5.46 -24.67 -14.89
N ILE A 140 4.82 -25.62 -15.59
CA ILE A 140 4.39 -26.89 -15.00
C ILE A 140 5.60 -27.68 -14.48
N ASP A 141 6.67 -27.80 -15.26
CA ASP A 141 7.89 -28.53 -14.86
C ASP A 141 8.57 -27.90 -13.63
N ASN A 142 8.64 -26.56 -13.60
CA ASN A 142 9.18 -25.82 -12.46
C ASN A 142 8.34 -26.03 -11.19
N MET A 143 7.02 -25.95 -11.31
CA MET A 143 6.09 -26.16 -10.20
C MET A 143 6.15 -27.60 -9.68
N MET A 144 6.24 -28.60 -10.56
CA MET A 144 6.42 -30.00 -10.15
C MET A 144 7.73 -30.21 -9.38
N THR A 145 8.81 -29.56 -9.80
CA THR A 145 10.11 -29.63 -9.12
C THR A 145 10.03 -29.07 -7.69
N GLN A 146 9.40 -27.90 -7.52
CA GLN A 146 9.20 -27.30 -6.20
C GLN A 146 8.26 -28.13 -5.31
N ALA A 147 7.19 -28.68 -5.87
CA ALA A 147 6.24 -29.52 -5.14
C ALA A 147 6.91 -30.79 -4.59
N ASN A 148 7.79 -31.41 -5.39
CA ASN A 148 8.55 -32.58 -4.96
C ASN A 148 9.52 -32.23 -3.82
N GLN A 149 10.24 -31.11 -3.90
CA GLN A 149 11.13 -30.66 -2.82
C GLN A 149 10.39 -30.42 -1.49
N LYS A 150 9.18 -29.84 -1.53
CA LYS A 150 8.37 -29.67 -0.32
C LYS A 150 7.88 -31.01 0.27
N LYS A 151 7.55 -32.01 -0.55
CA LYS A 151 7.16 -33.35 -0.05
C LYS A 151 8.28 -34.07 0.70
N TYR A 152 9.55 -33.86 0.35
CA TYR A 152 10.68 -34.42 1.10
C TYR A 152 10.91 -33.73 2.46
N PHE A 153 10.38 -32.52 2.68
CA PHE A 153 10.51 -31.78 3.94
C PHE A 153 9.47 -32.15 5.01
N TYR A 154 8.35 -32.78 4.63
CA TYR A 154 7.25 -33.15 5.55
C TYR A 154 7.22 -34.65 5.92
N SER A 155 8.27 -35.40 5.58
CA SER A 155 8.40 -36.81 5.95
C SER A 155 9.48 -36.98 7.02
N TYR A 156 9.20 -36.50 8.23
CA TYR A 156 9.93 -36.82 9.47
C TYR A 156 8.92 -37.06 10.60
#